data_AF-A0A956D7B7-F1
#
_entry.id   AF-A0A956D7B7-F1
#
_cell.length_a   1.000
_cell.length_b   1.000
_cell.length_c   1.000
_cell.angle_alpha   90.00
_cell.angle_beta   90.00
_cell.angle_gamma   90.00
#
_symmetry.space_group_name_H-M   'P 1'
#
loop_
_entity.id
_entity.type
_entity.pdbx_description
1 polymer ?
#
loop_
_entity_poly.entity_id
_entity_poly.type
_entity_poly.pdbx_seq_one_letter_code
_entity_poly.pdbx_strand_id
1 'polypeptide(L)'
;ERDLPARYAWPGNVRELEQAIRRVLLTGRCAPDGPPRPRDGFWDDARAGTLDAESLLRGYCAQLFAAHGSYVEVARRTGLDRRTVAKHVTAWTDGVERHASKET
;
A
#
# COMPACT_ATOMS: atom_id res chain seq x y z
N GLU A 1 -35.97 5.99 7.29
CA GLU A 1 -35.98 6.41 5.88
C GLU A 1 -34.74 7.25 5.60
N ARG A 2 -33.80 6.73 4.82
CA ARG A 2 -32.68 7.50 4.26
C ARG A 2 -32.06 6.69 3.14
N ASP A 3 -32.67 6.85 1.96
CA ASP A 3 -32.20 6.25 0.72
C ASP A 3 -30.80 6.79 0.38
N LEU A 4 -29.82 5.87 0.39
CA LEU A 4 -28.55 6.12 -0.27
C LEU A 4 -28.77 5.87 -1.78
N PRO A 5 -28.31 6.78 -2.66
CA PRO A 5 -28.47 6.59 -4.10
C PRO A 5 -27.78 5.30 -4.53
N ALA A 6 -28.40 4.57 -5.49
CA ALA A 6 -28.03 3.23 -5.96
C ALA A 6 -26.61 3.07 -6.56
N ARG A 7 -25.76 4.10 -6.46
CA ARG A 7 -24.40 4.20 -6.98
C ARG A 7 -23.40 4.70 -5.94
N TYR A 8 -23.65 4.45 -4.66
CA TYR A 8 -22.66 4.70 -3.61
C TYR A 8 -21.65 3.52 -3.56
N ALA A 9 -20.62 3.60 -4.40
CA ALA A 9 -19.55 2.61 -4.52
C ALA A 9 -18.48 2.81 -3.44
N TRP A 10 -18.83 2.75 -2.16
CA TRP A 10 -17.83 2.78 -1.10
C TRP A 10 -17.28 1.36 -0.89
N PRO A 11 -15.98 1.10 -1.16
CA PRO A 11 -15.43 -0.25 -1.19
C PRO A 11 -14.97 -0.76 0.19
N GLY A 12 -15.12 0.03 1.26
CA GLY A 12 -14.57 -0.26 2.59
C GLY A 12 -15.61 -0.39 3.70
N ASN A 13 -15.26 -1.12 4.76
CA ASN A 13 -16.11 -1.31 5.94
C ASN A 13 -16.18 -0.02 6.79
N VAL A 14 -17.26 0.24 7.55
CA VAL A 14 -17.46 1.47 8.37
C VAL A 14 -16.28 1.80 9.30
N ARG A 15 -15.52 0.77 9.68
CA ARG A 15 -14.30 0.90 10.48
C ARG A 15 -13.18 1.70 9.79
N GLU A 16 -13.06 1.61 8.46
CA GLU A 16 -12.06 2.39 7.73
C GLU A 16 -12.43 3.87 7.68
N LEU A 17 -13.73 4.19 7.61
CA LEU A 17 -14.23 5.56 7.74
C LEU A 17 -13.93 6.12 9.14
N GLU A 18 -14.19 5.34 10.18
CA GLU A 18 -13.90 5.73 11.56
C GLU A 18 -12.40 6.02 11.78
N GLN A 19 -11.51 5.18 11.24
CA GLN A 19 -10.06 5.40 11.34
C GLN A 19 -9.59 6.60 10.51
N ALA A 20 -10.15 6.80 9.32
CA ALA A 20 -9.84 7.97 8.50
C ALA A 20 -10.25 9.27 9.22
N ILE A 21 -11.45 9.32 9.79
CA ILE A 21 -11.94 10.48 10.57
C ILE A 21 -11.07 10.69 11.81
N ARG A 22 -10.75 9.62 12.55
CA ARG A 22 -9.88 9.70 13.74
C ARG A 22 -8.51 10.29 13.38
N ARG A 23 -7.92 9.85 12.27
CA ARG A 23 -6.61 10.35 11.80
C ARG A 23 -6.70 11.81 11.36
N VAL A 24 -7.74 12.22 10.64
CA VAL A 24 -7.96 13.62 10.25
C VAL A 24 -8.09 14.54 11.46
N LEU A 25 -8.82 14.09 12.49
CA LEU A 25 -8.98 14.83 13.74
C LEU A 25 -7.68 14.92 14.56
N LEU A 26 -6.82 13.90 14.51
CA LEU A 26 -5.53 13.89 15.23
C LEU A 26 -4.41 14.65 14.52
N THR A 27 -4.35 14.61 13.19
CA THR A 27 -3.17 15.07 12.42
C THR A 27 -3.46 16.28 11.53
N GLY A 28 -4.72 16.69 11.39
CA GLY A 28 -5.13 17.87 10.62
C GLY A 28 -4.85 17.80 9.11
N ARG A 29 -4.34 16.67 8.60
CA ARG A 29 -4.05 16.45 7.19
C ARG A 29 -4.66 15.14 6.72
N CYS A 30 -5.58 15.25 5.78
CA CYS A 30 -6.07 14.14 4.96
C CYS A 30 -5.28 14.14 3.65
N ALA A 31 -3.99 13.83 3.72
CA ALA A 31 -3.25 13.44 2.53
C ALA A 31 -2.68 12.05 2.83
N PRO A 32 -2.93 11.03 2.00
CA PRO A 32 -2.01 9.91 2.01
C PRO A 32 -0.63 10.51 1.72
N ASP A 33 0.36 10.21 2.57
CA ASP A 33 1.75 10.37 2.15
C ASP A 33 1.81 9.70 0.78
N GLY A 34 2.10 10.50 -0.27
CA GLY A 34 1.95 10.08 -1.65
C GLY A 34 2.60 8.72 -1.84
N PRO A 35 2.00 7.82 -2.63
CA PRO A 35 2.44 6.44 -2.71
C PRO A 35 3.95 6.40 -2.92
N PRO A 36 4.71 5.54 -2.19
CA PRO A 36 6.11 5.33 -2.52
C PRO A 36 6.14 4.99 -4.00
N ARG A 37 6.70 5.89 -4.82
CA ARG A 37 6.76 5.70 -6.26
C ARG A 37 7.44 4.34 -6.47
N PRO A 38 6.89 3.47 -7.35
CA PRO A 38 7.62 2.27 -7.74
C PRO A 38 9.02 2.71 -8.13
N ARG A 39 10.07 1.98 -7.72
CA ARG A 39 11.40 2.21 -8.28
C ARG A 39 11.24 2.18 -9.79
N ASP A 40 11.70 3.24 -10.45
CA ASP A 40 11.86 3.22 -11.90
C ASP A 40 12.68 1.96 -12.24
N GLY A 41 12.14 1.08 -13.07
CA GLY A 41 12.77 -0.19 -13.44
C GLY A 41 12.37 -1.44 -12.65
N PHE A 42 11.54 -1.38 -11.59
CA PHE A 42 11.13 -2.59 -10.85
C PHE A 42 10.58 -3.70 -11.75
N TRP A 43 9.71 -3.34 -12.70
CA TRP A 43 9.13 -4.29 -13.64
C TRP A 43 10.11 -4.77 -14.71
N ASP A 44 11.15 -3.97 -15.00
CA ASP A 44 12.24 -4.38 -15.89
C ASP A 44 13.14 -5.41 -15.19
N ASP A 45 13.49 -5.17 -13.92
CA ASP A 45 14.24 -6.12 -13.08
C ASP A 45 13.48 -7.44 -12.90
N ALA A 46 12.15 -7.36 -12.67
CA ALA A 46 11.28 -8.53 -12.59
C ALA A 46 11.28 -9.33 -13.90
N ARG A 47 11.22 -8.65 -15.06
CA ARG A 47 11.28 -9.30 -16.38
C ARG A 47 12.64 -9.88 -16.69
N ALA A 48 13.71 -9.21 -16.26
CA ALA A 48 15.08 -9.65 -16.42
C ALA A 48 15.43 -10.85 -15.52
N GLY A 49 14.57 -11.18 -14.55
CA GLY A 49 14.81 -12.26 -13.59
C GLY A 49 15.91 -11.96 -12.58
N THR A 50 16.23 -10.67 -12.37
CA THR A 50 17.27 -10.22 -11.44
C THR A 50 16.76 -10.10 -10.00
N LEU A 51 15.44 -10.05 -9.81
CA LEU A 51 14.82 -10.05 -8.50
C LEU A 51 14.67 -11.46 -7.94
N ASP A 52 15.08 -11.64 -6.68
CA ASP A 52 14.68 -12.82 -5.92
C ASP A 52 13.17 -12.79 -5.60
N ALA A 53 12.63 -13.96 -5.22
CA ALA A 53 11.22 -14.11 -4.94
C ALA A 53 10.74 -13.16 -3.83
N GLU A 54 11.59 -12.90 -2.84
CA GLU A 54 11.23 -12.03 -1.71
C GLU A 54 11.14 -10.56 -2.14
N SER A 55 12.07 -10.07 -2.96
CA SER A 55 12.10 -8.71 -3.48
C SER A 55 10.94 -8.44 -4.43
N LEU A 56 10.60 -9.43 -5.26
CA LEU A 56 9.42 -9.36 -6.12
C LEU A 56 8.13 -9.23 -5.30
N LEU A 57 7.97 -10.08 -4.28
CA LEU A 57 6.79 -10.04 -3.40
C LEU A 57 6.70 -8.74 -2.62
N ARG A 58 7.82 -8.22 -2.11
CA ARG A 58 7.88 -6.92 -1.41
C ARG A 58 7.43 -5.78 -2.32
N GLY A 59 8.03 -5.64 -3.49
CA GLY A 59 7.70 -4.58 -4.44
C GLY A 59 6.28 -4.69 -4.99
N TYR A 60 5.79 -5.91 -5.20
CA TYR A 60 4.42 -6.13 -5.65
C TYR A 60 3.39 -5.78 -4.55
N CYS A 61 3.60 -6.23 -3.32
CA CYS A 61 2.72 -5.90 -2.19
C CYS A 61 2.70 -4.39 -1.90
N ALA A 62 3.86 -3.71 -1.99
CA ALA A 62 3.96 -2.28 -1.80
C ALA A 62 3.19 -1.48 -2.86
N GLN A 63 3.29 -1.88 -4.14
CA GLN A 63 2.52 -1.24 -5.22
C GLN A 63 1.01 -1.44 -5.07
N LEU A 64 0.57 -2.65 -4.72
CA LEU A 64 -0.84 -2.90 -4.44
C LEU A 64 -1.33 -2.10 -3.23
N PHE A 65 -0.49 -1.97 -2.19
CA PHE A 65 -0.83 -1.15 -1.03
C PHE A 65 -0.92 0.33 -1.39
N ALA A 66 0.00 0.83 -2.21
CA ALA A 66 -0.07 2.19 -2.76
C ALA A 66 -1.35 2.45 -3.57
N ALA A 67 -1.81 1.46 -4.34
CA ALA A 67 -3.01 1.58 -5.17
C ALA A 67 -4.34 1.47 -4.38
N HIS A 68 -4.36 0.70 -3.29
CA HIS A 68 -5.60 0.35 -2.58
C HIS A 68 -5.69 0.86 -1.13
N GLY A 69 -4.58 1.25 -0.52
CA GLY A 69 -4.51 1.80 0.84
C GLY A 69 -4.85 0.81 1.97
N SER A 70 -5.18 -0.45 1.69
CA SER A 70 -5.64 -1.43 2.67
C SER A 70 -4.86 -2.74 2.60
N TYR A 71 -4.19 -3.12 3.70
CA TYR A 71 -3.48 -4.40 3.83
C TYR A 71 -4.38 -5.62 3.63
N VAL A 72 -5.66 -5.51 3.97
CA VAL A 72 -6.64 -6.59 3.82
C VAL A 72 -6.95 -6.81 2.34
N GLU A 73 -7.14 -5.74 1.57
CA GLU A 73 -7.40 -5.85 0.14
C GLU A 73 -6.17 -6.38 -0.62
N VAL A 74 -4.96 -5.99 -0.21
CA VAL A 74 -3.74 -6.56 -0.78
C VAL A 74 -3.62 -8.04 -0.46
N ALA A 75 -3.85 -8.46 0.79
CA ALA A 75 -3.86 -9.87 1.21
C ALA A 75 -4.86 -10.71 0.39
N ARG A 76 -6.07 -10.18 0.17
CA ARG A 76 -7.09 -10.83 -0.66
C ARG A 76 -6.62 -11.05 -2.11
N ARG A 77 -5.89 -10.08 -2.68
CA ARG A 77 -5.39 -10.15 -4.07
C ARG A 77 -4.17 -11.04 -4.23
N THR A 78 -3.27 -11.03 -3.26
CA THR A 78 -2.03 -11.81 -3.31
C THR A 78 -2.20 -13.23 -2.76
N GLY A 79 -3.29 -13.50 -2.04
CA GLY A 79 -3.50 -14.75 -1.32
C GLY A 79 -2.60 -14.91 -0.09
N LEU A 80 -1.92 -13.83 0.33
CA LEU A 80 -1.04 -13.84 1.49
C LEU A 80 -1.79 -13.50 2.77
N ASP A 81 -1.25 -13.93 3.91
CA ASP A 81 -1.73 -13.45 5.20
C ASP A 81 -1.48 -11.94 5.36
N ARG A 82 -2.44 -11.24 6.00
CA ARG A 82 -2.36 -9.79 6.22
C ARG A 82 -1.08 -9.37 6.94
N ARG A 83 -0.58 -10.16 7.90
CA ARG A 83 0.67 -9.86 8.63
C ARG A 83 1.88 -10.00 7.71
N THR A 84 1.85 -10.96 6.81
CA THR A 84 2.89 -11.16 5.79
C THR A 84 2.93 -10.00 4.81
N VAL A 85 1.76 -9.54 4.33
CA VAL A 85 1.68 -8.33 3.50
C VAL A 85 2.23 -7.12 4.23
N ALA A 86 1.83 -6.89 5.49
CA ALA A 86 2.33 -5.77 6.28
C ALA A 86 3.87 -5.82 6.41
N LYS A 87 4.44 -7.00 6.69
CA LYS A 87 5.89 -7.20 6.74
C LYS A 87 6.56 -6.81 5.41
N HIS A 88 6.00 -7.25 4.28
CA HIS A 88 6.53 -6.96 2.96
C HIS A 88 6.49 -5.47 2.59
N VAL A 89 5.37 -4.80 2.91
CA VAL A 89 5.20 -3.37 2.67
C VAL A 89 6.16 -2.56 3.54
N THR A 90 6.24 -2.82 4.85
CA THR A 90 7.19 -2.13 5.74
C THR A 90 8.64 -2.33 5.28
N ALA A 91 9.03 -3.57 4.96
CA ALA A 91 10.39 -3.86 4.49
C ALA A 91 10.74 -3.16 3.16
N TRP A 92 9.74 -2.89 2.32
CA TRP A 92 9.93 -2.11 1.10
C TRP A 92 10.19 -0.64 1.41
N THR A 93 9.37 -0.02 2.27
CA THR A 93 9.53 1.39 2.67
C THR A 93 10.90 1.64 3.31
N ASP A 94 11.32 0.77 4.24
CA ASP A 94 12.64 0.86 4.91
C ASP A 94 13.81 0.75 3.91
N GLY A 95 13.61 0.04 2.78
CA GLY A 95 14.62 -0.12 1.74
C GLY A 95 14.77 1.10 0.84
N VAL A 96 13.68 1.85 0.63
CA VAL A 96 13.66 3.11 -0.14
C VAL A 96 14.38 4.21 0.64
N GLU A 97 14.12 4.35 1.93
CA GLU A 97 14.76 5.36 2.80
C GLU A 97 16.28 5.20 2.88
N ARG A 98 16.78 3.95 2.96
CA ARG A 98 18.23 3.68 3.01
C ARG A 98 18.98 3.99 1.71
N HIS A 99 18.29 4.04 0.57
CA HIS A 99 18.91 4.41 -0.70
C HIS A 99 18.87 5.92 -0.94
N ALA A 100 17.82 6.61 -0.50
CA ALA A 100 17.73 8.07 -0.58
C ALA A 100 18.87 8.78 0.19
N SER A 101 19.33 8.21 1.31
CA SER A 101 20.45 8.77 2.10
C SER A 101 21.84 8.52 1.52
N LYS A 102 21.99 7.80 0.40
CA LYS A 102 23.30 7.55 -0.23
C LYS A 102 23.58 8.44 -1.45
N GLU A 103 22.64 9.32 -1.81
CA GLU A 103 22.70 10.14 -3.02
C GLU A 103 22.94 11.64 -2.75
N THR A 104 23.36 12.00 -1.54
CA THR A 104 23.84 13.34 -1.14
C THR A 104 25.24 13.27 -0.58
#